data_AF-A0A3D1IQ98-F1
#
_entry.id   AF-A0A3D1IQ98-F1
#
_cell.length_a   1.000
_cell.length_b   1.000
_cell.length_c   1.000
_cell.angle_alpha   90.00
_cell.angle_beta   90.00
_cell.angle_gamma   90.00
#
_symmetry.space_group_name_H-M   'P 1'
#
loop_
_entity.id
_entity.type
_entity.pdbx_description
1 polymer ?
#
loop_
_entity_poly.entity_id
_entity_poly.type
_entity_poly.pdbx_seq_one_letter_code
_entity_poly.pdbx_strand_id
1 'polypeptide(L)'
;YPAPNDTQAWLKRIDSLPGQANAETGRRIFFHSRIATCSKCHQINERGTRVGPNLTRIGHGITRERLLESILQPNKEVSPYMRPWAIRTQDGKNHMGIAMRRGGNSEAYLGIDGKEFHINKLTIVTKQELHTSMMPPGLAHTLTLSELRDLLAYLMQKR
;
A
#
# COMPACT_ATOMS: atom_id res chain seq x y z
N TYR A 1 -18.59 -10.31 -3.48
CA TYR A 1 -17.63 -10.52 -2.38
C TYR A 1 -18.27 -10.10 -1.06
N PRO A 2 -17.80 -10.55 0.12
CA PRO A 2 -18.25 -10.02 1.41
C PRO A 2 -17.94 -8.52 1.54
N ALA A 3 -18.53 -7.85 2.52
CA ALA A 3 -18.23 -6.44 2.79
C ALA A 3 -16.73 -6.26 3.15
N PRO A 4 -16.06 -5.17 2.73
CA PRO A 4 -14.63 -4.97 3.01
C PRO A 4 -14.28 -4.90 4.50
N ASN A 5 -15.24 -4.51 5.35
CA ASN A 5 -15.07 -4.46 6.80
C ASN A 5 -15.31 -5.80 7.51
N ASP A 6 -15.72 -6.85 6.79
CA ASP A 6 -15.93 -8.20 7.30
C ASP A 6 -14.77 -9.13 6.89
N THR A 7 -13.59 -8.87 7.46
CA THR A 7 -12.36 -9.63 7.17
C THR A 7 -12.55 -11.14 7.42
N GLN A 8 -13.37 -11.51 8.42
CA GLN A 8 -13.64 -12.91 8.76
C GLN A 8 -14.46 -13.63 7.69
N ALA A 9 -15.51 -13.00 7.14
CA ALA A 9 -16.26 -13.58 6.03
C ALA A 9 -15.39 -13.74 4.77
N TRP A 10 -14.45 -12.83 4.53
CA TRP A 10 -13.47 -12.99 3.46
C TRP A 10 -12.56 -14.19 3.69
N LEU A 11 -11.95 -14.33 4.87
CA LEU A 11 -11.10 -15.47 5.22
C LEU A 11 -11.86 -16.79 5.06
N LYS A 12 -13.09 -16.87 5.59
CA LYS A 12 -13.95 -18.06 5.46
C LYS A 12 -14.18 -18.46 4.01
N ARG A 13 -14.42 -17.49 3.10
CA ARG A 13 -14.58 -17.77 1.66
C ARG A 13 -13.29 -18.19 0.98
N ILE A 14 -12.15 -17.62 1.38
CA ILE A 14 -10.85 -17.98 0.84
C ILE A 14 -10.47 -19.41 1.26
N ASP A 15 -10.75 -19.75 2.52
CA ASP A 15 -10.40 -21.05 3.12
C ASP A 15 -11.33 -22.17 2.66
N SER A 16 -12.55 -21.85 2.21
CA SER A 16 -13.47 -22.82 1.62
C SER A 16 -13.16 -23.16 0.16
N LEU A 17 -12.16 -22.51 -0.46
CA LEU A 17 -11.80 -22.81 -1.85
C LEU A 17 -11.13 -24.18 -1.97
N PRO A 18 -11.45 -24.95 -3.03
CA PRO A 18 -10.72 -26.19 -3.30
C PRO A 18 -9.25 -25.92 -3.66
N GLY A 19 -8.41 -26.93 -3.46
CA GLY A 19 -6.97 -26.87 -3.74
C GLY A 19 -6.15 -26.13 -2.69
N GLN A 20 -4.85 -26.04 -2.93
CA GLN A 20 -3.90 -25.43 -2.01
C GLN A 20 -3.45 -24.05 -2.50
N ALA A 21 -3.03 -23.20 -1.57
CA ALA A 21 -2.48 -21.89 -1.92
C ALA A 21 -1.13 -22.05 -2.64
N ASN A 22 -0.91 -21.26 -3.69
CA ASN A 22 0.32 -21.28 -4.48
C ASN A 22 1.08 -19.95 -4.33
N ALA A 23 2.18 -19.98 -3.56
CA ALA A 23 2.99 -18.79 -3.31
C ALA A 23 3.69 -18.24 -4.56
N GLU A 24 3.99 -19.05 -5.59
CA GLU A 24 4.58 -18.54 -6.83
C GLU A 24 3.54 -17.79 -7.67
N THR A 25 2.29 -18.25 -7.68
CA THR A 25 1.18 -17.47 -8.25
C THR A 25 1.00 -16.16 -7.49
N GLY A 26 1.02 -16.20 -6.15
CA GLY A 26 0.98 -14.99 -5.32
C GLY A 26 2.12 -14.01 -5.61
N ARG A 27 3.33 -14.53 -5.85
CA ARG A 27 4.49 -13.75 -6.27
C ARG A 27 4.22 -13.05 -7.61
N ARG A 28 3.70 -13.77 -8.60
CA ARG A 28 3.37 -13.21 -9.92
C ARG A 28 2.32 -12.11 -9.81
N ILE A 29 1.29 -12.29 -8.97
CA ILE A 29 0.27 -11.28 -8.70
C ILE A 29 0.88 -10.03 -8.07
N PHE A 30 1.71 -10.19 -7.04
CA PHE A 30 2.35 -9.06 -6.35
C PHE A 30 3.14 -8.16 -7.31
N PHE A 31 3.87 -8.77 -8.25
CA PHE A 31 4.69 -8.07 -9.25
C PHE A 31 3.95 -7.79 -10.58
N HIS A 32 2.64 -8.04 -10.66
CA HIS A 32 1.89 -7.80 -11.88
C HIS A 32 1.69 -6.30 -12.12
N SER A 33 1.91 -5.85 -13.36
CA SER A 33 1.88 -4.43 -13.70
C SER A 33 0.48 -3.80 -13.75
N ARG A 34 -0.56 -4.64 -13.84
CA ARG A 34 -1.97 -4.22 -13.99
C ARG A 34 -2.95 -4.76 -12.95
N ILE A 35 -2.60 -5.87 -12.29
CA ILE A 35 -3.50 -6.61 -11.38
C ILE A 35 -2.97 -6.39 -9.98
N ALA A 36 -3.78 -5.86 -9.07
CA ALA A 36 -3.43 -5.41 -7.71
C ALA A 36 -2.28 -4.37 -7.60
N THR A 37 -1.30 -4.39 -8.50
CA THR A 37 -0.22 -3.41 -8.66
C THR A 37 0.60 -3.18 -7.39
N CYS A 38 0.67 -4.18 -6.51
CA CYS A 38 1.29 -4.06 -5.19
C CYS A 38 2.74 -3.57 -5.28
N SER A 39 3.51 -4.09 -6.25
CA SER A 39 4.91 -3.73 -6.45
C SER A 39 5.15 -2.30 -6.93
N LYS A 40 4.10 -1.56 -7.36
CA LYS A 40 4.22 -0.14 -7.70
C LYS A 40 4.47 0.74 -6.47
N CYS A 41 4.10 0.24 -5.29
CA CYS A 41 4.25 0.96 -4.03
C CYS A 41 5.07 0.19 -3.00
N HIS A 42 5.13 -1.14 -3.07
CA HIS A 42 5.81 -1.96 -2.07
C HIS A 42 7.01 -2.72 -2.63
N GLN A 43 8.01 -2.94 -1.77
CA GLN A 43 9.18 -3.76 -2.06
C GLN A 43 9.15 -5.11 -1.36
N ILE A 44 9.64 -6.14 -2.06
CA ILE A 44 10.04 -7.42 -1.50
C ILE A 44 11.40 -7.80 -2.09
N ASN A 45 12.37 -8.12 -1.23
CA ASN A 45 13.75 -8.42 -1.63
C ASN A 45 14.31 -7.35 -2.59
N GLU A 46 14.15 -6.08 -2.21
CA GLU A 46 14.59 -4.89 -2.97
C GLU A 46 13.91 -4.69 -4.34
N ARG A 47 13.05 -5.61 -4.77
CA ARG A 47 12.28 -5.48 -6.00
C ARG A 47 10.95 -4.77 -5.74
N GLY A 48 10.65 -3.78 -6.58
CA GLY A 48 9.48 -2.91 -6.48
C GLY A 48 9.85 -1.49 -6.07
N THR A 49 8.85 -0.65 -5.83
CA THR A 49 9.05 0.75 -5.43
C THR A 49 8.88 0.91 -3.93
N ARG A 50 9.62 1.84 -3.32
CA ARG A 50 9.58 2.10 -1.87
C ARG A 50 8.68 3.30 -1.52
N VAL A 51 7.40 3.26 -1.89
CA VAL A 51 6.40 4.28 -1.46
C VAL A 51 5.76 3.87 -0.15
N GLY A 52 5.24 2.64 -0.10
CA GLY A 52 4.74 1.97 1.08
C GLY A 52 5.84 1.25 1.88
N PRO A 53 5.49 0.63 3.02
CA PRO A 53 6.41 -0.18 3.79
C PRO A 53 7.01 -1.32 2.96
N ASN A 54 8.25 -1.67 3.28
CA ASN A 54 8.90 -2.87 2.75
C ASN A 54 8.22 -4.11 3.32
N LEU A 55 7.77 -5.02 2.45
CA LEU A 55 6.99 -6.20 2.81
C LEU A 55 7.82 -7.48 2.87
N THR A 56 9.14 -7.39 2.71
CA THR A 56 10.06 -8.56 2.69
C THR A 56 9.86 -9.48 3.90
N ARG A 57 9.68 -8.89 5.09
CA ARG A 57 9.52 -9.62 6.37
C ARG A 57 8.12 -9.56 6.93
N ILE A 58 7.11 -9.18 6.13
CA ILE A 58 5.75 -8.92 6.65
C ILE A 58 5.14 -10.15 7.33
N GLY A 59 5.40 -11.36 6.81
CA GLY A 59 4.91 -12.62 7.39
C GLY A 59 5.47 -12.97 8.78
N HIS A 60 6.49 -12.27 9.26
CA HIS A 60 6.99 -12.42 10.65
C HIS A 60 6.28 -11.49 11.64
N GLY A 61 5.75 -10.36 11.17
CA GLY A 61 5.30 -9.25 12.03
C GLY A 61 3.79 -9.14 12.20
N ILE A 62 2.99 -9.71 11.29
CA ILE A 62 1.53 -9.61 11.34
C ILE A 62 0.85 -10.95 11.03
N THR A 63 -0.40 -11.09 11.47
CA THR A 63 -1.23 -12.25 11.15
C THR A 63 -1.78 -12.14 9.72
N ARG A 64 -2.18 -13.29 9.14
CA ARG A 64 -2.86 -13.34 7.83
C ARG A 64 -4.15 -12.50 7.82
N GLU A 65 -4.89 -12.49 8.93
CA GLU A 65 -6.08 -11.67 9.09
C GLU A 65 -5.75 -10.17 9.02
N ARG A 66 -4.75 -9.73 9.78
CA ARG A 66 -4.34 -8.32 9.77
C ARG A 66 -3.77 -7.89 8.43
N LEU A 67 -3.06 -8.78 7.74
CA LEU A 67 -2.61 -8.54 6.37
C LEU A 67 -3.79 -8.33 5.41
N LEU A 68 -4.78 -9.23 5.46
CA LEU A 68 -5.96 -9.13 4.60
C LEU A 68 -6.78 -7.88 4.93
N GLU A 69 -6.94 -7.56 6.20
CA GLU A 69 -7.62 -6.34 6.63
C GLU A 69 -6.96 -5.08 6.06
N SER A 70 -5.63 -4.98 6.10
CA SER A 70 -4.91 -3.84 5.50
C SER A 70 -5.13 -3.74 3.99
N ILE A 71 -5.31 -4.86 3.29
CA ILE A 71 -5.61 -4.88 1.85
C ILE A 71 -7.06 -4.46 1.56
N LEU A 72 -8.01 -4.91 2.38
CA LEU A 72 -9.44 -4.61 2.22
C LEU A 72 -9.77 -3.18 2.65
N GLN A 73 -9.09 -2.69 3.69
CA GLN A 73 -9.38 -1.44 4.39
C GLN A 73 -8.11 -0.60 4.58
N PRO A 74 -7.46 -0.13 3.49
CA PRO A 74 -6.18 0.58 3.58
C PRO A 74 -6.23 1.88 4.39
N ASN A 75 -7.42 2.47 4.55
CA ASN A 75 -7.66 3.68 5.33
C ASN A 75 -7.95 3.42 6.82
N LYS A 76 -8.14 2.16 7.24
CA LYS A 76 -8.51 1.83 8.63
C LYS A 76 -7.42 2.23 9.61
N GLU A 77 -6.16 2.00 9.24
CA GLU A 77 -5.01 2.32 10.06
C GLU A 77 -3.89 2.88 9.18
N VAL A 78 -3.73 4.20 9.21
CA VAL A 78 -2.66 4.90 8.49
C VAL A 78 -1.67 5.44 9.51
N SER A 79 -0.47 4.85 9.54
CA SER A 79 0.63 5.33 10.37
C SER A 79 0.84 6.84 10.14
N PRO A 80 1.04 7.65 11.19
CA PRO A 80 1.29 9.08 11.03
C PRO A 80 2.43 9.39 10.05
N TYR A 81 3.47 8.56 10.00
CA TYR A 81 4.60 8.73 9.08
C TYR A 81 4.29 8.38 7.62
N MET A 82 3.15 7.76 7.36
CA MET A 82 2.68 7.34 6.03
C MET A 82 1.52 8.20 5.52
N ARG A 83 1.07 9.18 6.32
CA ARG A 83 0.01 10.11 5.92
C ARG A 83 0.52 11.05 4.84
N PRO A 84 -0.17 11.13 3.69
CA PRO A 84 0.23 12.03 2.63
C PRO A 84 -0.18 13.47 2.97
N TRP A 85 0.58 14.41 2.43
CA TRP A 85 0.28 15.84 2.49
C TRP A 85 -0.25 16.31 1.14
N ALA A 86 -1.39 17.01 1.14
CA ALA A 86 -1.86 17.77 0.00
C ALA A 86 -1.32 19.20 0.09
N ILE A 87 -0.63 19.65 -0.96
CA ILE A 87 0.11 20.91 -0.97
C ILE A 87 -0.26 21.69 -2.21
N ARG A 88 -0.59 22.97 -2.05
CA ARG A 88 -0.82 23.90 -3.16
C ARG A 88 0.23 24.99 -3.11
N THR A 89 0.87 25.26 -4.24
CA THR A 89 1.92 26.27 -4.38
C THR A 89 1.41 27.54 -5.06
N GLN A 90 2.16 28.63 -4.94
CA GLN A 90 1.82 29.95 -5.48
C GLN A 90 1.69 29.96 -7.01
N ASP A 91 2.39 29.06 -7.71
CA ASP A 91 2.28 28.85 -9.15
C ASP A 91 1.02 28.05 -9.56
N GLY A 92 0.13 27.75 -8.61
CA GLY A 92 -1.14 27.06 -8.84
C GLY A 92 -1.05 25.54 -8.90
N LYS A 93 0.15 24.93 -8.73
CA LYS A 93 0.30 23.48 -8.76
C LYS A 93 -0.20 22.83 -7.48
N ASN A 94 -0.76 21.62 -7.63
CA ASN A 94 -1.12 20.75 -6.53
C ASN A 94 -0.14 19.57 -6.49
N HIS A 95 0.39 19.31 -5.31
CA HIS A 95 1.29 18.20 -5.02
C HIS A 95 0.70 17.30 -3.95
N MET A 96 1.04 16.02 -4.02
CA MET A 96 0.69 15.06 -2.98
C MET A 96 1.86 14.11 -2.74
N GLY A 97 2.24 13.93 -1.48
CA GLY A 97 3.37 13.09 -1.13
C GLY A 97 3.47 12.80 0.36
N ILE A 98 4.19 11.72 0.70
CA ILE A 98 4.52 11.39 2.09
C ILE A 98 5.72 12.23 2.51
N ALA A 99 5.64 12.89 3.65
CA ALA A 99 6.73 13.75 4.13
C ALA A 99 7.99 12.91 4.43
N MET A 100 9.12 13.33 3.86
CA MET A 100 10.42 12.75 4.16
C MET A 100 11.13 13.62 5.21
N ARG A 101 11.87 13.01 6.14
CA ARG A 101 12.68 13.78 7.11
C ARG A 101 13.76 14.58 6.36
N ARG A 102 13.58 15.90 6.20
CA ARG A 102 14.63 16.84 5.75
C ARG A 102 14.44 18.23 6.36
N GLY A 103 15.57 18.89 6.65
CA GLY A 103 15.66 20.20 7.28
C GLY A 103 15.95 21.34 6.29
N GLY A 104 15.95 22.57 6.80
CA GLY A 104 16.21 23.79 6.02
C GLY A 104 14.94 24.42 5.42
N ASN A 105 15.11 25.16 4.33
CA ASN A 105 14.06 25.98 3.69
C ASN A 105 13.18 25.20 2.69
N SER A 106 13.53 23.96 2.38
CA SER A 106 12.80 23.09 1.45
C SER A 106 12.26 21.85 2.18
N GLU A 107 11.04 21.45 1.85
CA GLU A 107 10.42 20.23 2.32
C GLU A 107 10.49 19.15 1.24
N ALA A 108 10.91 17.95 1.61
CA ALA A 108 10.99 16.81 0.70
C ALA A 108 9.82 15.87 0.92
N TYR A 109 9.29 15.36 -0.18
CA TYR A 109 8.15 14.47 -0.20
C TYR A 109 8.40 13.32 -1.17
N LEU A 110 7.85 12.16 -0.85
CA LEU A 110 7.81 11.02 -1.75
C LEU A 110 6.43 10.96 -2.42
N GLY A 111 6.40 11.13 -3.73
CA GLY A 111 5.19 11.02 -4.54
C GLY A 111 4.72 9.59 -4.72
N ILE A 112 3.46 9.44 -5.16
CA ILE A 112 2.84 8.13 -5.45
C ILE A 112 3.54 7.38 -6.61
N ASP A 113 4.25 8.10 -7.47
CA ASP A 113 5.08 7.55 -8.54
C ASP A 113 6.45 7.03 -8.04
N GLY A 114 6.72 7.14 -6.74
CA GLY A 114 7.99 6.77 -6.13
C GLY A 114 9.09 7.78 -6.33
N LYS A 115 8.80 8.96 -6.89
CA LYS A 115 9.79 10.03 -7.06
C LYS A 115 9.74 11.00 -5.91
N GLU A 116 10.94 11.41 -5.50
CA GLU A 116 11.08 12.48 -4.54
C GLU A 116 10.88 13.84 -5.22
N PHE A 117 10.13 14.74 -4.58
CA PHE A 117 10.00 16.12 -5.00
C PHE A 117 10.19 17.06 -3.82
N HIS A 118 10.68 18.26 -4.11
CA HIS A 118 11.00 19.28 -3.13
C HIS A 118 10.11 20.50 -3.33
N ILE A 119 9.65 21.09 -2.22
CA ILE A 119 8.86 22.31 -2.24
C ILE A 119 9.53 23.33 -1.31
N ASN A 120 9.85 24.51 -1.84
CA ASN A 120 10.29 25.63 -1.04
C ASN A 120 9.13 26.06 -0.12
N LYS A 121 9.38 26.13 1.20
CA LYS A 121 8.34 26.49 2.18
C LYS A 121 7.68 27.84 1.89
N LEU A 122 8.43 28.79 1.32
CA LEU A 122 7.95 30.12 0.99
C LEU A 122 6.96 30.15 -0.18
N THR A 123 6.92 29.10 -1.02
CA THR A 123 6.00 29.02 -2.15
C THR A 123 4.71 28.27 -1.82
N ILE A 124 4.58 27.73 -0.60
CA ILE A 124 3.40 26.99 -0.16
C ILE A 124 2.27 27.97 0.18
N VAL A 125 1.12 27.80 -0.47
CA VAL A 125 -0.12 28.54 -0.17
C VAL A 125 -0.98 27.78 0.83
N THR A 126 -1.17 26.48 0.62
CA THR A 126 -1.87 25.61 1.57
C THR A 126 -1.16 24.28 1.69
N LYS A 127 -1.17 23.72 2.89
CA LYS A 127 -0.61 22.40 3.19
C LYS A 127 -1.50 21.72 4.22
N GLN A 128 -1.96 20.52 3.91
CA GLN A 128 -2.88 19.75 4.75
C GLN A 128 -2.43 18.30 4.84
N GLU A 129 -2.31 17.76 6.05
CA GLU A 129 -2.14 16.33 6.27
C GLU A 129 -3.47 15.62 5.97
N LEU A 130 -3.41 14.56 5.17
CA LEU A 130 -4.56 13.71 4.89
C LEU A 130 -4.55 12.50 5.81
N HIS A 131 -5.74 12.12 6.29
CA HIS A 131 -5.92 10.90 7.11
C HIS A 131 -6.25 9.66 6.28
N THR A 132 -6.11 9.75 4.96
CA THR A 132 -6.34 8.65 4.00
C THR A 132 -5.00 8.08 3.53
N SER A 133 -4.96 6.77 3.30
CA SER A 133 -3.81 6.06 2.76
C SER A 133 -3.60 6.37 1.28
N MET A 134 -2.34 6.33 0.85
CA MET A 134 -1.99 6.28 -0.57
C MET A 134 -2.25 4.89 -1.20
N MET A 135 -2.47 3.85 -0.38
CA MET A 135 -2.88 2.54 -0.88
C MET A 135 -4.34 2.60 -1.35
N PRO A 136 -4.63 2.36 -2.64
CA PRO A 136 -5.98 2.49 -3.16
C PRO A 136 -6.95 1.50 -2.50
N PRO A 137 -8.19 1.89 -2.19
CA PRO A 137 -9.22 0.95 -1.79
C PRO A 137 -9.61 0.04 -2.96
N GLY A 138 -10.14 -1.14 -2.66
CA GLY A 138 -10.71 -2.04 -3.65
C GLY A 138 -9.71 -2.90 -4.43
N LEU A 139 -8.41 -2.88 -4.10
CA LEU A 139 -7.39 -3.72 -4.72
C LEU A 139 -7.75 -5.23 -4.70
N ALA A 140 -8.33 -5.71 -3.61
CA ALA A 140 -8.79 -7.10 -3.49
C ALA A 140 -9.88 -7.47 -4.52
N HIS A 141 -10.69 -6.52 -4.99
CA HIS A 141 -11.73 -6.77 -6.00
C HIS A 141 -11.16 -6.92 -7.41
N THR A 142 -9.88 -6.57 -7.62
CA THR A 142 -9.17 -6.85 -8.87
C THR A 142 -8.66 -8.29 -8.96
N LEU A 143 -8.87 -9.08 -7.90
CA LEU A 143 -8.43 -10.46 -7.75
C LEU A 143 -9.63 -11.40 -7.59
N THR A 144 -9.54 -12.57 -8.19
CA THR A 144 -10.35 -13.72 -7.78
C THR A 144 -10.01 -14.14 -6.35
N LEU A 145 -10.89 -14.88 -5.68
CA LEU A 145 -10.61 -15.39 -4.33
C LEU A 145 -9.38 -16.32 -4.30
N SER A 146 -9.13 -17.09 -5.36
CA SER A 146 -7.95 -17.94 -5.47
C SER A 146 -6.66 -17.11 -5.62
N GLU A 147 -6.69 -16.06 -6.42
CA GLU A 147 -5.55 -15.14 -6.56
C GLU A 147 -5.25 -14.41 -5.25
N LEU A 148 -6.29 -13.98 -4.53
CA LEU A 148 -6.12 -13.39 -3.20
C LEU A 148 -5.56 -14.39 -2.19
N ARG A 149 -6.02 -15.66 -2.21
CA ARG A 149 -5.43 -16.76 -1.42
C ARG A 149 -3.93 -16.89 -1.66
N ASP A 150 -3.56 -16.93 -2.93
CA ASP A 150 -2.19 -17.14 -3.38
C ASP A 150 -1.30 -15.95 -3.01
N LEU A 151 -1.79 -14.71 -3.19
CA LEU A 151 -1.13 -13.48 -2.76
C LEU A 151 -0.87 -13.47 -1.25
N LEU A 152 -1.87 -13.82 -0.44
CA LEU A 152 -1.71 -13.93 1.02
C LEU A 152 -0.67 -15.00 1.37
N ALA A 153 -0.70 -16.17 0.72
CA ALA A 153 0.29 -17.22 0.96
C ALA A 153 1.71 -16.75 0.64
N TYR A 154 1.90 -16.00 -0.45
CA TYR A 154 3.19 -15.41 -0.80
C TYR A 154 3.68 -14.39 0.23
N LEU A 155 2.80 -13.49 0.69
CA LEU A 155 3.16 -12.44 1.66
C LEU A 155 3.40 -12.99 3.07
N MET A 156 2.72 -14.09 3.44
CA MET A 156 2.86 -14.75 4.73
C MET A 156 4.06 -15.70 4.83
N GLN A 157 4.82 -15.91 3.75
CA GLN A 157 6.08 -16.65 3.85
C GLN A 157 7.06 -15.95 4.79
N LYS A 158 7.62 -16.72 5.72
CA LYS A 158 8.70 -16.29 6.60
C LYS A 158 10.01 -16.37 5.82
N ARG A 159 10.53 -15.20 5.42
CA ARG A 159 11.80 -15.03 4.68
C ARG A 159 12.81 -14.25 5.49
#